data_AF-A0A225WEP3-F1
#
_entry.id   AF-A0A225WEP3-F1
#
_cell.length_a   1.000
_cell.length_b   1.000
_cell.length_c   1.000
_cell.angle_alpha   90.00
_cell.angle_beta   90.00
_cell.angle_gamma   90.00
#
_symmetry.space_group_name_H-M   'P 1'
#
loop_
_entity.id
_entity.type
_entity.pdbx_description
1 polymer ?
#
loop_
_entity_poly.entity_id
_entity_poly.type
_entity_poly.pdbx_seq_one_letter_code
_entity_poly.pdbx_strand_id
1 'polypeptide(L)'
;MSIASPLATSARRVALLTDVEGNWQYVRNVVRQSSCLQLTHNDQGETLELEDDCMLVFGGDAGDKGDDTLKCYEQLVNLKKRHPDRVVLLVGNRDVNKMRFTSELHDAEMDLSSMAKEILEGPTWVPKDKRVTLKKFLTDQEQHEDGDGALEAANTKVNRLKWMLEHTMGSQGDFERRRVELRLRQEIDDKEVTDEDVLKSFMDSVKEGGVLREYLLHGSLAYVTHQTLFVHGGVINGDQDASFLALGRVPDEPSKRFDSVPEWVDRLNAWYRSQVQEWIERSTWSEDHSSRGGNELLKYVLPDYTGSVVMGRHLLSSGMPTPVPDEIASLLSESGIRRIIIGHTPHGNCPTVIKQQLQNTCAADRAENTVQFEDVIMCDTSYSDSTAPDNRGSAASEVVIERNGHVLVNGVLEDGRRIKYDPDEDPWVGRLLEDGTVVKARLTDDEGEEVSYVVFRVENSFSYTYHDRTIAQLREIGLKN
;
A
#
# COMPACT_ATOMS: atom_id res chain seq x y z
N MET A 1 -1.60 10.37 24.27
CA MET A 1 -0.53 10.81 23.35
C MET A 1 -0.53 12.33 23.36
N SER A 2 0.64 12.95 23.54
CA SER A 2 0.77 14.41 23.49
C SER A 2 0.52 14.85 22.05
N ILE A 3 -0.49 15.68 21.81
CA ILE A 3 -0.72 16.28 20.49
C ILE A 3 0.47 17.21 20.25
N ALA A 4 1.44 16.78 19.44
CA ALA A 4 2.51 17.65 19.00
C ALA A 4 1.88 18.86 18.29
N SER A 5 2.36 20.06 18.62
CA SER A 5 1.87 21.31 18.00
C SER A 5 2.01 21.23 16.47
N PRO A 6 1.01 21.66 15.68
CA PRO A 6 1.08 21.67 14.21
C PRO A 6 2.31 22.43 13.66
N LEU A 7 2.87 23.36 14.44
CA LEU A 7 4.07 24.11 14.10
C LEU A 7 5.36 23.27 14.14
N ALA A 8 5.37 22.12 14.83
CA ALA A 8 6.54 21.25 14.96
C ALA A 8 6.63 20.20 13.84
N THR A 9 5.53 19.89 13.15
CA THR A 9 5.47 18.92 12.04
C THR A 9 5.79 19.55 10.69
N SER A 10 5.47 20.84 10.48
CA SER A 10 5.75 21.55 9.21
C SER A 10 7.23 21.97 9.02
N ALA A 11 8.11 21.62 9.96
CA ALA A 11 9.54 21.98 9.91
C ALA A 11 10.44 20.82 9.45
N ARG A 12 9.86 19.64 9.20
CA ARG A 12 10.61 18.41 8.89
C ARG A 12 10.37 17.97 7.46
N ARG A 13 11.37 17.35 6.86
CA ARG A 13 11.20 16.66 5.58
C ARG A 13 10.42 15.37 5.81
N VAL A 14 9.62 14.91 4.84
CA VAL A 14 8.81 13.70 4.96
C VAL A 14 9.24 12.70 3.90
N ALA A 15 9.85 11.60 4.32
CA ALA A 15 10.13 10.46 3.45
C ALA A 15 8.88 9.57 3.33
N LEU A 16 8.65 9.07 2.12
CA LEU A 16 7.69 8.00 1.87
C LEU A 16 8.43 6.67 1.63
N LEU A 17 7.93 5.62 2.27
CA LEU A 17 8.23 4.23 1.93
C LEU A 17 6.89 3.49 1.85
N THR A 18 6.62 2.71 0.82
CA THR A 18 5.31 2.04 0.69
C THR A 18 5.48 0.69 0.01
N ASP A 19 4.51 -0.20 0.22
CA ASP A 19 4.37 -1.47 -0.47
C ASP A 19 5.71 -2.22 -0.46
N VAL A 20 6.32 -2.39 0.72
CA VAL A 20 7.58 -3.13 0.85
C VAL A 20 7.34 -4.61 0.61
N GLU A 21 6.14 -5.10 0.95
CA GLU A 21 5.67 -6.46 0.69
C GLU A 21 6.65 -7.54 1.16
N GLY A 22 7.36 -7.34 2.28
CA GLY A 22 8.34 -8.27 2.83
C GLY A 22 9.69 -8.28 2.10
N ASN A 23 9.94 -7.36 1.16
CA ASN A 23 11.19 -7.29 0.40
C ASN A 23 12.18 -6.32 1.08
N TRP A 24 13.02 -6.83 1.98
CA TRP A 24 14.04 -6.02 2.63
C TRP A 24 15.15 -5.55 1.68
N GLN A 25 15.39 -6.26 0.58
CA GLN A 25 16.33 -5.82 -0.43
C GLN A 25 15.84 -4.55 -1.15
N TYR A 26 14.52 -4.42 -1.38
CA TYR A 26 13.92 -3.18 -1.86
C TYR A 26 14.12 -2.03 -0.87
N VAL A 27 13.93 -2.27 0.44
CA VAL A 27 14.24 -1.28 1.50
C VAL A 27 15.71 -0.85 1.41
N ARG A 28 16.66 -1.78 1.28
CA ARG A 28 18.09 -1.45 1.08
C ARG A 28 18.30 -0.58 -0.17
N ASN A 29 17.63 -0.88 -1.28
CA ASN A 29 17.77 -0.12 -2.52
C ASN A 29 17.25 1.32 -2.35
N VAL A 30 16.10 1.50 -1.70
CA VAL A 30 15.56 2.84 -1.38
C VAL A 30 16.48 3.60 -0.43
N VAL A 31 16.96 2.94 0.65
CA VAL A 31 17.80 3.60 1.66
C VAL A 31 19.18 4.00 1.12
N ARG A 32 19.77 3.24 0.18
CA ARG A 32 21.07 3.57 -0.45
C ARG A 32 21.13 4.95 -1.08
N GLN A 33 19.99 5.48 -1.51
CA GLN A 33 19.88 6.78 -2.15
C GLN A 33 19.05 7.77 -1.30
N SER A 34 18.68 7.38 -0.09
CA SER A 34 17.80 8.17 0.76
C SER A 34 18.55 9.30 1.45
N SER A 35 17.90 10.45 1.52
CA SER A 35 18.33 11.63 2.28
C SER A 35 17.66 11.74 3.66
N CYS A 36 16.83 10.76 4.02
CA CYS A 36 16.00 10.76 5.23
C CYS A 36 16.09 9.46 6.04
N LEU A 37 16.36 8.33 5.37
CA LEU A 37 16.43 7.00 5.98
C LEU A 37 17.86 6.50 5.92
N GLN A 38 18.26 5.76 6.96
CA GLN A 38 19.55 5.09 7.02
C GLN A 38 19.38 3.64 7.47
N LEU A 39 20.29 2.76 7.05
CA LEU A 39 20.44 1.43 7.62
C LEU A 39 21.72 1.43 8.45
N THR A 40 21.57 1.23 9.75
CA THR A 40 22.69 0.97 10.65
C THR A 40 22.79 -0.53 10.92
N HIS A 41 23.92 -0.97 11.48
CA HIS A 41 24.10 -2.38 11.85
C HIS A 41 24.35 -2.46 13.35
N ASN A 42 23.62 -3.35 14.03
CA ASN A 42 23.83 -3.70 15.43
C ASN A 42 24.01 -5.22 15.58
N ASP A 43 24.07 -5.70 16.82
CA ASP A 43 24.25 -7.14 17.13
C ASP A 43 23.07 -8.01 16.65
N GLN A 44 21.92 -7.41 16.34
CA GLN A 44 20.72 -8.08 15.82
C GLN A 44 20.55 -7.92 14.29
N GLY A 45 21.56 -7.35 13.62
CA GLY A 45 21.58 -7.13 12.18
C GLY A 45 21.29 -5.68 11.77
N GLU A 46 20.76 -5.51 10.55
CA GLU A 46 20.40 -4.20 10.02
C GLU A 46 19.20 -3.60 10.75
N THR A 47 19.32 -2.31 11.11
CA THR A 47 18.26 -1.52 11.74
C THR A 47 17.96 -0.28 10.91
N LEU A 48 16.67 -0.06 10.66
CA LEU A 48 16.18 1.14 9.98
C LEU A 48 16.19 2.33 10.94
N GLU A 49 16.79 3.43 10.48
CA GLU A 49 16.93 4.68 11.22
C GLU A 49 16.38 5.86 10.41
N LEU A 50 15.96 6.91 11.12
CA LEU A 50 15.35 8.11 10.55
C LEU A 50 16.13 9.35 10.97
N GLU A 51 16.59 10.11 9.98
CA GLU A 51 17.33 11.37 10.18
C GLU A 51 16.56 12.37 11.05
N ASP A 52 17.27 13.08 11.93
CA ASP A 52 16.67 13.90 12.99
C ASP A 52 15.69 14.97 12.50
N ASP A 53 15.94 15.52 11.31
CA ASP A 53 15.10 16.54 10.68
C ASP A 53 14.00 15.96 9.77
N CYS A 54 13.80 14.63 9.82
CA CYS A 54 12.87 13.90 8.96
C CYS A 54 11.73 13.21 9.71
N MET A 55 10.67 12.97 8.96
CA MET A 55 9.53 12.11 9.28
C MET A 55 9.44 10.98 8.25
N LEU A 56 8.85 9.85 8.64
CA LEU A 56 8.49 8.76 7.75
C LEU A 56 6.97 8.63 7.70
N VAL A 57 6.42 8.58 6.49
CA VAL A 57 5.10 8.01 6.23
C VAL A 57 5.32 6.67 5.55
N PHE A 58 4.97 5.58 6.23
CA PHE A 58 4.88 4.27 5.61
C PHE A 58 3.49 4.10 4.98
N GLY A 59 3.42 3.82 3.68
CA GLY A 59 2.18 3.83 2.90
C GLY A 59 1.31 2.58 3.00
N GLY A 60 1.74 1.54 3.73
CA GLY A 60 1.02 0.28 3.90
C GLY A 60 1.65 -0.88 3.13
N ASP A 61 1.10 -2.08 3.33
CA ASP A 61 1.52 -3.35 2.72
C ASP A 61 3.00 -3.69 3.02
N ALA A 62 3.28 -3.95 4.30
CA ALA A 62 4.64 -4.23 4.77
C ALA A 62 5.13 -5.66 4.48
N GLY A 63 4.23 -6.62 4.26
CA GLY A 63 4.53 -8.05 4.14
C GLY A 63 3.89 -8.74 2.93
N ASP A 64 4.12 -10.06 2.82
CA ASP A 64 3.46 -11.06 1.96
C ASP A 64 4.28 -11.63 0.81
N LYS A 65 5.12 -10.86 0.11
CA LYS A 65 5.75 -11.32 -1.15
C LYS A 65 7.24 -11.66 -1.04
N GLY A 66 7.97 -10.95 -0.19
CA GLY A 66 9.39 -11.16 0.05
C GLY A 66 9.69 -12.05 1.25
N ASP A 67 10.97 -12.34 1.45
CA ASP A 67 11.47 -13.31 2.43
C ASP A 67 11.66 -12.74 3.85
N ASP A 68 11.41 -11.44 4.04
CA ASP A 68 11.71 -10.69 5.27
C ASP A 68 10.45 -10.07 5.89
N THR A 69 9.30 -10.73 5.79
CA THR A 69 8.01 -10.19 6.24
C THR A 69 8.03 -9.78 7.72
N LEU A 70 8.47 -10.65 8.63
CA LEU A 70 8.53 -10.28 10.05
C LEU A 70 9.50 -9.11 10.26
N LYS A 71 10.62 -9.09 9.53
CA LYS A 71 11.65 -8.05 9.68
C LYS A 71 11.10 -6.70 9.30
N CYS A 72 10.36 -6.63 8.19
CA CYS A 72 9.71 -5.39 7.73
C CYS A 72 8.77 -4.84 8.80
N TYR A 73 7.87 -5.67 9.35
CA TYR A 73 6.96 -5.23 10.42
C TYR A 73 7.70 -4.83 11.69
N GLU A 74 8.69 -5.62 12.14
CA GLU A 74 9.46 -5.33 13.35
C GLU A 74 10.19 -3.99 13.26
N GLN A 75 10.84 -3.74 12.12
CA GLN A 75 11.61 -2.51 11.90
C GLN A 75 10.69 -1.28 11.86
N LEU A 76 9.53 -1.37 11.20
CA LEU A 76 8.53 -0.29 11.16
C LEU A 76 7.93 -0.01 12.55
N VAL A 77 7.54 -1.06 13.28
CA VAL A 77 6.98 -0.92 14.64
C VAL A 77 8.03 -0.36 15.61
N ASN A 78 9.26 -0.85 15.55
CA ASN A 78 10.35 -0.36 16.41
C ASN A 78 10.69 1.10 16.11
N LEU A 79 10.74 1.49 14.83
CA LEU A 79 10.95 2.87 14.44
C LEU A 79 9.80 3.78 14.94
N LYS A 80 8.55 3.32 14.82
CA LYS A 80 7.37 4.02 15.38
C LYS A 80 7.45 4.19 16.89
N LYS A 81 7.87 3.16 17.63
CA LYS A 81 8.02 3.23 19.09
C LYS A 81 9.14 4.19 19.52
N ARG A 82 10.26 4.23 18.78
CA ARG A 82 11.37 5.16 19.02
C ARG A 82 11.03 6.60 18.64
N HIS A 83 10.23 6.79 17.59
CA HIS A 83 9.88 8.10 17.05
C HIS A 83 8.36 8.27 16.85
N PRO A 84 7.56 8.29 17.95
CA PRO A 84 6.10 8.21 17.89
C PRO A 84 5.45 9.35 17.10
N ASP A 85 6.04 10.55 17.13
CA ASP A 85 5.51 11.74 16.45
C ASP A 85 6.13 11.99 15.07
N ARG A 86 7.10 11.16 14.65
CA ARG A 86 7.81 11.32 13.36
C ARG A 86 7.56 10.17 12.40
N VAL A 87 7.00 9.05 12.87
CA VAL A 87 6.69 7.89 12.04
C VAL A 87 5.18 7.70 11.99
N VAL A 88 4.62 7.64 10.80
CA VAL A 88 3.21 7.32 10.55
C VAL A 88 3.17 6.00 9.80
N LEU A 89 2.33 5.08 10.28
CA LEU A 89 2.11 3.79 9.63
C LEU A 89 0.71 3.81 9.04
N LEU A 90 0.60 3.96 7.73
CA LEU A 90 -0.66 3.68 7.05
C LEU A 90 -0.82 2.17 6.90
N VAL A 91 -2.07 1.70 6.88
CA VAL A 91 -2.35 0.28 6.67
C VAL A 91 -2.88 0.02 5.27
N GLY A 92 -2.35 -1.02 4.65
CA GLY A 92 -2.84 -1.55 3.39
C GLY A 92 -3.73 -2.77 3.58
N ASN A 93 -4.25 -3.30 2.47
CA ASN A 93 -5.12 -4.46 2.50
C ASN A 93 -4.37 -5.72 2.95
N ARG A 94 -3.08 -5.86 2.63
CA ARG A 94 -2.28 -7.01 3.06
C ARG A 94 -2.06 -7.02 4.56
N ASP A 95 -1.91 -5.84 5.16
CA ASP A 95 -1.73 -5.70 6.61
C ASP A 95 -3.03 -6.08 7.36
N VAL A 96 -4.17 -5.50 6.95
CA VAL A 96 -5.47 -5.68 7.61
C VAL A 96 -5.99 -7.12 7.46
N ASN A 97 -5.78 -7.76 6.32
CA ASN A 97 -6.26 -9.12 6.07
C ASN A 97 -5.74 -10.15 7.09
N LYS A 98 -4.61 -9.88 7.76
CA LYS A 98 -4.05 -10.79 8.78
C LYS A 98 -4.92 -10.88 10.04
N MET A 99 -5.83 -9.94 10.28
CA MET A 99 -6.82 -10.03 11.36
C MET A 99 -7.70 -11.29 11.23
N ARG A 100 -7.91 -11.80 10.00
CA ARG A 100 -8.71 -13.01 9.73
C ARG A 100 -8.17 -14.27 10.42
N PHE A 101 -6.88 -14.33 10.73
CA PHE A 101 -6.27 -15.51 11.37
C PHE A 101 -6.89 -15.81 12.75
N THR A 102 -7.31 -14.79 13.51
CA THR A 102 -7.89 -15.02 14.84
C THR A 102 -9.25 -15.71 14.77
N SER A 103 -10.07 -15.36 13.77
CA SER A 103 -11.41 -15.92 13.61
C SER A 103 -11.43 -17.20 12.78
N GLU A 104 -10.71 -17.24 11.65
CA GLU A 104 -10.86 -18.32 10.66
C GLU A 104 -10.01 -19.56 10.96
N LEU A 105 -8.99 -19.42 11.82
CA LEU A 105 -8.17 -20.53 12.34
C LEU A 105 -8.52 -20.87 13.80
N HIS A 106 -9.64 -20.36 14.32
CA HIS A 106 -10.14 -20.73 15.63
C HIS A 106 -10.69 -22.16 15.62
N ASP A 107 -10.58 -22.89 16.75
CA ASP A 107 -11.00 -24.30 16.82
C ASP A 107 -12.49 -24.50 16.50
N ALA A 108 -13.33 -23.53 16.89
CA ALA A 108 -14.77 -23.56 16.61
C ALA A 108 -15.10 -23.52 15.10
N GLU A 109 -14.20 -23.00 14.26
CA GLU A 109 -14.41 -22.95 12.82
C GLU A 109 -13.88 -24.20 12.11
N MET A 110 -13.22 -25.12 12.82
CA MET A 110 -12.57 -26.28 12.20
C MET A 110 -13.56 -27.32 11.68
N ASP A 111 -14.82 -27.33 12.10
CA ASP A 111 -15.83 -28.26 11.59
C ASP A 111 -16.39 -27.80 10.22
N LEU A 112 -16.25 -28.65 9.20
CA LEU A 112 -16.69 -28.38 7.83
C LEU A 112 -18.20 -28.20 7.67
N SER A 113 -18.98 -28.69 8.63
CA SER A 113 -20.45 -28.67 8.60
C SER A 113 -21.06 -27.45 9.29
N SER A 114 -20.32 -26.82 10.20
CA SER A 114 -20.83 -25.74 11.07
C SER A 114 -20.06 -24.41 10.96
N MET A 115 -18.90 -24.37 10.29
CA MET A 115 -18.13 -23.14 10.11
C MET A 115 -18.90 -21.99 9.44
N ALA A 116 -18.37 -20.78 9.60
CA ALA A 116 -18.83 -19.59 8.90
C ALA A 116 -18.83 -19.78 7.37
N LYS A 117 -19.94 -19.40 6.72
CA LYS A 117 -20.11 -19.56 5.27
C LYS A 117 -19.05 -18.84 4.44
N GLU A 118 -18.55 -17.71 4.94
CA GLU A 118 -17.49 -16.93 4.28
C GLU A 118 -16.22 -17.76 4.05
N ILE A 119 -15.85 -18.60 5.03
CA ILE A 119 -14.69 -19.50 4.91
C ILE A 119 -14.94 -20.57 3.85
N LEU A 120 -16.15 -21.15 3.85
CA LEU A 120 -16.52 -22.23 2.94
C LEU A 120 -16.64 -21.76 1.48
N GLU A 121 -17.29 -20.61 1.27
CA GLU A 121 -17.57 -20.06 -0.06
C GLU A 121 -16.33 -19.47 -0.74
N GLY A 122 -15.27 -19.20 0.05
CA GLY A 122 -14.03 -18.60 -0.42
C GLY A 122 -14.19 -17.12 -0.83
N PRO A 123 -13.21 -16.54 -1.53
CA PRO A 123 -13.17 -15.11 -1.81
C PRO A 123 -14.30 -14.71 -2.77
N THR A 124 -15.36 -14.10 -2.24
CA THR A 124 -16.59 -13.80 -2.99
C THR A 124 -16.37 -12.82 -4.14
N TRP A 125 -15.35 -11.97 -4.03
CA TRP A 125 -14.87 -11.03 -5.03
C TRP A 125 -14.16 -11.68 -6.23
N VAL A 126 -13.80 -12.97 -6.15
CA VAL A 126 -13.23 -13.73 -7.28
C VAL A 126 -14.35 -14.39 -8.08
N PRO A 127 -14.35 -14.30 -9.43
CA PRO A 127 -15.31 -15.00 -10.28
C PRO A 127 -15.41 -16.50 -9.93
N LYS A 128 -16.65 -17.03 -9.90
CA LYS A 128 -16.95 -18.38 -9.42
C LYS A 128 -16.14 -19.47 -10.15
N ASP A 129 -15.89 -19.29 -11.44
CA ASP A 129 -15.13 -20.20 -12.30
C ASP A 129 -13.62 -20.23 -12.00
N LYS A 130 -13.09 -19.15 -11.39
CA LYS A 130 -11.67 -19.02 -11.01
C LYS A 130 -11.41 -19.27 -9.52
N ARG A 131 -12.48 -19.38 -8.73
CA ARG A 131 -12.38 -19.50 -7.27
C ARG A 131 -11.94 -20.90 -6.85
N VAL A 132 -10.98 -20.95 -5.93
CA VAL A 132 -10.61 -22.18 -5.21
C VAL A 132 -11.27 -22.14 -3.83
N THR A 133 -12.32 -22.94 -3.64
CA THR A 133 -12.97 -23.09 -2.32
C THR A 133 -12.10 -23.91 -1.39
N LEU A 134 -12.32 -23.78 -0.08
CA LEU A 134 -11.59 -24.58 0.92
C LEU A 134 -11.75 -26.08 0.67
N LYS A 135 -12.98 -26.55 0.40
CA LYS A 135 -13.24 -27.97 0.10
C LYS A 135 -12.44 -28.46 -1.10
N LYS A 136 -12.42 -27.69 -2.19
CA LYS A 136 -11.64 -28.05 -3.38
C LYS A 136 -10.15 -28.16 -3.07
N PHE A 137 -9.61 -27.17 -2.35
CA PHE A 137 -8.20 -27.18 -1.94
C PHE A 137 -7.87 -28.40 -1.07
N LEU A 138 -8.71 -28.70 -0.07
CA LEU A 138 -8.48 -29.83 0.83
C LEU A 138 -8.51 -31.18 0.10
N THR A 139 -9.44 -31.38 -0.84
CA THR A 139 -9.46 -32.57 -1.71
C THR A 139 -8.16 -32.69 -2.52
N ASP A 140 -7.61 -31.59 -3.02
CA ASP A 140 -6.33 -31.61 -3.75
C ASP A 140 -5.13 -31.94 -2.84
N GLN A 141 -5.24 -31.74 -1.52
CA GLN A 141 -4.22 -32.12 -0.53
C GLN A 141 -4.29 -33.60 -0.11
N GLU A 142 -5.33 -34.34 -0.51
CA GLU A 142 -5.50 -35.77 -0.23
C GLU A 142 -4.52 -36.60 -1.10
N GLN A 143 -3.23 -36.54 -0.78
CA GLN A 143 -2.28 -37.52 -1.29
C GLN A 143 -2.43 -38.81 -0.48
N HIS A 144 -3.24 -39.75 -0.97
CA HIS A 144 -3.22 -41.20 -0.67
C HIS A 144 -4.24 -41.84 0.31
N GLU A 145 -5.33 -41.18 0.72
CA GLU A 145 -6.39 -41.86 1.50
C GLU A 145 -7.74 -41.88 0.78
N ASP A 146 -8.05 -43.00 0.12
CA ASP A 146 -9.42 -43.32 -0.33
C ASP A 146 -10.24 -43.79 0.89
N GLY A 147 -11.15 -42.96 1.39
CA GLY A 147 -12.02 -43.33 2.52
C GLY A 147 -13.00 -42.25 2.97
N ASP A 148 -14.05 -42.69 3.68
CA ASP A 148 -15.00 -41.80 4.37
C ASP A 148 -14.25 -41.10 5.52
N GLY A 149 -14.11 -39.76 5.49
CA GLY A 149 -13.37 -38.96 6.48
C GLY A 149 -12.02 -38.38 6.03
N ALA A 150 -11.58 -38.60 4.79
CA ALA A 150 -10.31 -38.07 4.26
C ALA A 150 -10.26 -36.53 4.26
N LEU A 151 -11.39 -35.89 3.93
CA LEU A 151 -11.50 -34.44 3.88
C LEU A 151 -11.37 -33.82 5.27
N GLU A 152 -11.94 -34.45 6.29
CA GLU A 152 -11.83 -34.07 7.69
C GLU A 152 -10.39 -34.22 8.19
N ALA A 153 -9.67 -35.28 7.77
CA ALA A 153 -8.26 -35.47 8.09
C ALA A 153 -7.36 -34.41 7.44
N ALA A 154 -7.64 -34.04 6.18
CA ALA A 154 -6.92 -32.99 5.47
C ALA A 154 -7.17 -31.59 6.05
N ASN A 155 -8.30 -31.37 6.73
CA ASN A 155 -8.72 -30.08 7.29
C ASN A 155 -7.96 -29.69 8.57
N THR A 156 -6.65 -29.49 8.45
CA THR A 156 -5.77 -28.99 9.51
C THR A 156 -5.67 -27.47 9.46
N LYS A 157 -5.29 -26.83 10.57
CA LYS A 157 -5.00 -25.38 10.60
C LYS A 157 -3.86 -24.99 9.66
N VAL A 158 -2.89 -25.88 9.47
CA VAL A 158 -1.79 -25.70 8.51
C VAL A 158 -2.36 -25.59 7.09
N ASN A 159 -3.17 -26.55 6.67
CA ASN A 159 -3.76 -26.55 5.33
C ASN A 159 -4.72 -25.36 5.13
N ARG A 160 -5.47 -24.97 6.17
CA ARG A 160 -6.27 -23.75 6.13
C ARG A 160 -5.44 -22.50 5.95
N LEU A 161 -4.33 -22.36 6.70
CA LEU A 161 -3.45 -21.21 6.56
C LEU A 161 -2.83 -21.15 5.16
N LYS A 162 -2.34 -22.28 4.63
CA LYS A 162 -1.83 -22.36 3.24
C LYS A 162 -2.88 -21.89 2.23
N TRP A 163 -4.11 -22.41 2.34
CA TRP A 163 -5.23 -22.00 1.49
C TRP A 163 -5.56 -20.50 1.64
N MET A 164 -5.63 -19.98 2.87
CA MET A 164 -5.93 -18.58 3.14
C MET A 164 -4.91 -17.66 2.45
N LEU A 165 -3.62 -17.93 2.64
CA LEU A 165 -2.51 -17.16 2.07
C LEU A 165 -2.53 -17.18 0.54
N GLU A 166 -2.69 -18.36 -0.06
CA GLU A 166 -2.61 -18.52 -1.50
C GLU A 166 -3.86 -18.02 -2.24
N HIS A 167 -5.05 -18.33 -1.73
CA HIS A 167 -6.28 -18.15 -2.48
C HIS A 167 -7.16 -17.00 -2.00
N THR A 168 -6.97 -16.49 -0.78
CA THR A 168 -7.87 -15.46 -0.21
C THR A 168 -7.17 -14.18 0.23
N MET A 169 -5.84 -14.17 0.36
CA MET A 169 -5.06 -13.00 0.79
C MET A 169 -4.13 -12.46 -0.28
N GLY A 170 -3.94 -13.19 -1.39
CA GLY A 170 -3.01 -12.80 -2.45
C GLY A 170 -1.54 -12.84 -2.02
N SER A 171 -1.21 -13.73 -1.08
CA SER A 171 0.11 -13.91 -0.47
C SER A 171 0.71 -15.27 -0.87
N GLN A 172 0.63 -15.63 -2.15
CA GLN A 172 1.06 -16.94 -2.65
C GLN A 172 2.54 -17.21 -2.31
N GLY A 173 2.83 -18.37 -1.70
CA GLY A 173 4.17 -18.78 -1.28
C GLY A 173 4.62 -18.22 0.08
N ASP A 174 3.83 -17.37 0.75
CA ASP A 174 4.22 -16.71 2.00
C ASP A 174 4.45 -17.70 3.15
N PHE A 175 3.78 -18.86 3.12
CA PHE A 175 4.01 -19.93 4.10
C PHE A 175 5.46 -20.44 4.06
N GLU A 176 5.99 -20.73 2.88
CA GLU A 176 7.36 -21.23 2.73
C GLU A 176 8.40 -20.13 2.90
N ARG A 177 8.11 -18.89 2.47
CA ARG A 177 8.97 -17.73 2.77
C ARG A 177 9.08 -17.48 4.27
N ARG A 178 7.96 -17.57 5.01
CA ARG A 178 7.99 -17.53 6.47
C ARG A 178 8.87 -18.63 7.06
N ARG A 179 8.83 -19.85 6.52
CA ARG A 179 9.71 -20.94 6.97
C ARG A 179 11.18 -20.59 6.81
N VAL A 180 11.55 -20.05 5.64
CA VAL A 180 12.92 -19.60 5.36
C VAL A 180 13.33 -18.49 6.34
N GLU A 181 12.47 -17.50 6.54
CA GLU A 181 12.72 -16.38 7.47
C GLU A 181 12.96 -16.90 8.90
N LEU A 182 12.11 -17.82 9.38
CA LEU A 182 12.25 -18.41 10.71
C LEU A 182 13.55 -19.20 10.86
N ARG A 183 13.97 -19.93 9.82
CA ARG A 183 15.24 -20.67 9.82
C ARG A 183 16.43 -19.73 9.98
N LEU A 184 16.44 -18.61 9.24
CA LEU A 184 17.52 -17.62 9.29
C LEU A 184 17.58 -16.92 10.66
N ARG A 185 16.43 -16.66 11.28
CA ARG A 185 16.33 -15.99 12.59
C ARG A 185 16.77 -16.82 13.78
N GLN A 186 16.70 -18.15 13.68
CA GLN A 186 16.94 -19.02 14.83
C GLN A 186 18.43 -19.31 15.10
N GLU A 187 19.37 -18.84 14.26
CA GLU A 187 20.84 -18.99 14.42
C GLU A 187 21.30 -20.28 15.14
N ILE A 188 20.70 -21.43 14.82
CA ILE A 188 21.06 -22.74 15.37
C ILE A 188 21.07 -23.76 14.23
N ASP A 189 22.21 -24.46 14.09
CA ASP A 189 22.45 -25.56 13.15
C ASP A 189 21.41 -26.69 13.34
N ASP A 190 20.85 -27.14 12.21
CA ASP A 190 20.13 -28.41 12.01
C ASP A 190 18.69 -28.59 12.54
N LYS A 191 18.02 -27.60 13.14
CA LYS A 191 16.58 -27.75 13.42
C LYS A 191 15.73 -27.41 12.18
N GLU A 192 15.10 -28.42 11.60
CA GLU A 192 14.08 -28.22 10.56
C GLU A 192 12.87 -27.46 11.15
N VAL A 193 12.52 -26.33 10.53
CA VAL A 193 11.31 -25.57 10.87
C VAL A 193 10.10 -26.32 10.34
N THR A 194 9.23 -26.78 11.25
CA THR A 194 8.03 -27.57 10.92
C THR A 194 6.88 -26.70 10.42
N ASP A 195 5.84 -27.31 9.83
CA ASP A 195 4.62 -26.59 9.42
C ASP A 195 3.91 -25.96 10.63
N GLU A 196 3.97 -26.64 11.77
CA GLU A 196 3.45 -26.18 13.06
C GLU A 196 4.22 -24.96 13.57
N ASP A 197 5.55 -24.91 13.40
CA ASP A 197 6.36 -23.74 13.75
C ASP A 197 5.96 -22.52 12.89
N VAL A 198 5.71 -22.73 11.59
CA VAL A 198 5.23 -21.67 10.68
C VAL A 198 3.84 -21.19 11.08
N LEU A 199 2.88 -22.10 11.27
CA LEU A 199 1.54 -21.78 11.74
C LEU A 199 1.60 -20.99 13.05
N LYS A 200 2.40 -21.46 14.01
CA LYS A 200 2.60 -20.80 15.30
C LYS A 200 3.12 -19.38 15.12
N SER A 201 4.08 -19.15 14.22
CA SER A 201 4.59 -17.80 13.93
C SER A 201 3.51 -16.85 13.41
N PHE A 202 2.66 -17.28 12.47
CA PHE A 202 1.54 -16.45 12.00
C PHE A 202 0.54 -16.14 13.13
N MET A 203 0.16 -17.16 13.91
CA MET A 203 -0.76 -16.98 15.02
C MET A 203 -0.18 -16.08 16.13
N ASP A 204 1.10 -16.22 16.45
CA ASP A 204 1.76 -15.39 17.45
C ASP A 204 1.89 -13.94 16.99
N SER A 205 2.02 -13.69 15.68
CA SER A 205 2.11 -12.34 15.14
C SER A 205 0.84 -11.50 15.36
N VAL A 206 -0.33 -12.13 15.49
CA VAL A 206 -1.63 -11.46 15.71
C VAL A 206 -2.12 -11.52 17.16
N LYS A 207 -1.42 -12.22 18.05
CA LYS A 207 -1.69 -12.24 19.50
C LYS A 207 -1.20 -10.96 20.16
N GLU A 208 -1.55 -10.78 21.44
CA GLU A 208 -1.00 -9.70 22.27
C GLU A 208 0.54 -9.74 22.28
N GLY A 209 1.17 -8.60 22.02
CA GLY A 209 2.62 -8.49 21.84
C GLY A 209 3.15 -8.97 20.48
N GLY A 210 2.30 -9.53 19.61
CA GLY A 210 2.65 -9.95 18.26
C GLY A 210 2.85 -8.77 17.31
N VAL A 211 3.85 -8.86 16.43
CA VAL A 211 4.29 -7.72 15.61
C VAL A 211 3.21 -7.18 14.65
N LEU A 212 2.38 -8.06 14.06
CA LEU A 212 1.29 -7.61 13.18
C LEU A 212 0.20 -6.89 13.97
N ARG A 213 -0.14 -7.39 15.17
CA ARG A 213 -1.08 -6.70 16.06
C ARG A 213 -0.53 -5.34 16.49
N GLU A 214 0.75 -5.26 16.85
CA GLU A 214 1.41 -4.00 17.22
C GLU A 214 1.42 -2.99 16.05
N TYR A 215 1.66 -3.46 14.82
CA TYR A 215 1.57 -2.63 13.62
C TYR A 215 0.16 -2.04 13.43
N LEU A 216 -0.87 -2.88 13.51
CA LEU A 216 -2.27 -2.45 13.38
C LEU A 216 -2.68 -1.48 14.52
N LEU A 217 -2.21 -1.70 15.75
CA LEU A 217 -2.46 -0.77 16.86
C LEU A 217 -1.86 0.63 16.63
N HIS A 218 -0.77 0.72 15.88
CA HIS A 218 -0.13 1.98 15.49
C HIS A 218 -0.61 2.53 14.14
N GLY A 219 -1.47 1.78 13.45
CA GLY A 219 -1.91 2.06 12.09
C GLY A 219 -2.84 3.27 11.97
N SER A 220 -3.02 3.74 10.74
CA SER A 220 -3.99 4.75 10.33
C SER A 220 -4.42 4.50 8.88
N LEU A 221 -5.58 4.99 8.47
CA LEU A 221 -6.04 4.86 7.08
C LEU A 221 -5.64 6.06 6.22
N ALA A 222 -5.44 7.22 6.83
CA ALA A 222 -5.05 8.43 6.14
C ALA A 222 -4.20 9.35 7.04
N TYR A 223 -3.41 10.22 6.44
CA TYR A 223 -2.61 11.22 7.16
C TYR A 223 -2.46 12.49 6.34
N VAL A 224 -2.44 13.65 7.00
CA VAL A 224 -2.26 14.95 6.35
C VAL A 224 -1.08 15.68 6.97
N THR A 225 -0.16 16.14 6.12
CA THR A 225 0.92 17.05 6.50
C THR A 225 1.43 17.79 5.27
N HIS A 226 2.02 18.98 5.41
CA HIS A 226 2.59 19.74 4.29
C HIS A 226 1.62 19.92 3.10
N GLN A 227 0.33 20.13 3.37
CA GLN A 227 -0.73 20.22 2.35
C GLN A 227 -0.84 18.95 1.48
N THR A 228 -0.33 17.82 1.96
CA THR A 228 -0.35 16.53 1.28
C THR A 228 -1.23 15.56 2.07
N LEU A 229 -2.18 14.92 1.38
CA LEU A 229 -2.95 13.78 1.88
C LEU A 229 -2.25 12.48 1.49
N PHE A 230 -2.01 11.62 2.46
CA PHE A 230 -1.48 10.27 2.26
C PHE A 230 -2.57 9.26 2.54
N VAL A 231 -2.73 8.32 1.62
CA VAL A 231 -3.62 7.16 1.75
C VAL A 231 -2.94 5.95 1.09
N HIS A 232 -3.31 4.73 1.46
CA HIS A 232 -2.70 3.55 0.86
C HIS A 232 -3.03 3.41 -0.64
N GLY A 233 -4.31 3.46 -1.01
CA GLY A 233 -4.76 3.25 -2.40
C GLY A 233 -5.15 4.50 -3.15
N GLY A 234 -6.15 5.24 -2.70
CA GLY A 234 -6.63 6.41 -3.43
C GLY A 234 -8.02 6.87 -3.02
N VAL A 235 -8.43 8.03 -3.49
CA VAL A 235 -9.74 8.62 -3.14
C VAL A 235 -10.82 8.44 -4.21
N ILE A 236 -10.42 7.89 -5.36
CA ILE A 236 -11.26 7.59 -6.52
C ILE A 236 -11.07 6.12 -6.95
N ASN A 237 -11.89 5.64 -7.89
CA ASN A 237 -11.70 4.33 -8.53
C ASN A 237 -11.84 4.46 -10.05
N GLY A 238 -10.80 4.98 -10.69
CA GLY A 238 -10.79 5.27 -12.13
C GLY A 238 -11.82 6.31 -12.53
N ASP A 239 -12.56 6.02 -13.59
CA ASP A 239 -13.64 6.83 -14.15
C ASP A 239 -15.03 6.49 -13.59
N GLN A 240 -15.10 5.73 -12.49
CA GLN A 240 -16.37 5.43 -11.84
C GLN A 240 -17.04 6.69 -11.28
N ASP A 241 -18.37 6.63 -11.18
CA ASP A 241 -19.24 7.73 -10.74
C ASP A 241 -18.83 8.29 -9.37
N ALA A 242 -19.09 9.59 -9.14
CA ALA A 242 -18.78 10.29 -7.90
C ALA A 242 -19.39 9.67 -6.64
N SER A 243 -20.44 8.85 -6.79
CA SER A 243 -21.03 8.04 -5.74
C SER A 243 -20.09 6.96 -5.16
N PHE A 244 -18.98 6.62 -5.84
CA PHE A 244 -18.00 5.60 -5.45
C PHE A 244 -16.72 6.17 -4.81
N LEU A 245 -16.70 7.47 -4.51
CA LEU A 245 -15.53 8.18 -3.99
C LEU A 245 -15.38 8.01 -2.48
N ALA A 246 -14.13 7.88 -2.02
CA ALA A 246 -13.82 7.70 -0.60
C ALA A 246 -13.81 9.03 0.18
N LEU A 247 -13.45 10.12 -0.50
CA LEU A 247 -13.21 11.42 0.12
C LEU A 247 -14.46 11.94 0.87
N GLY A 248 -14.28 12.26 2.14
CA GLY A 248 -15.34 12.82 2.98
C GLY A 248 -16.35 11.81 3.53
N ARG A 249 -16.14 10.49 3.37
CA ARG A 249 -17.02 9.43 3.89
C ARG A 249 -16.36 8.58 4.96
N VAL A 250 -17.13 8.20 5.98
CA VAL A 250 -16.71 7.26 7.02
C VAL A 250 -17.73 6.12 7.09
N PRO A 251 -17.32 4.83 7.11
CA PRO A 251 -18.24 3.70 6.96
C PRO A 251 -19.39 3.63 7.96
N ASP A 252 -19.18 4.06 9.21
CA ASP A 252 -20.20 4.06 10.27
C ASP A 252 -21.08 5.33 10.28
N GLU A 253 -20.80 6.31 9.41
CA GLU A 253 -21.58 7.54 9.25
C GLU A 253 -22.01 7.75 7.77
N PRO A 254 -22.68 6.78 7.12
CA PRO A 254 -22.91 6.81 5.67
C PRO A 254 -23.78 7.96 5.17
N SER A 255 -24.56 8.60 6.05
CA SER A 255 -25.38 9.77 5.71
C SER A 255 -24.66 11.11 5.86
N LYS A 256 -23.46 11.13 6.45
CA LYS A 256 -22.67 12.33 6.67
C LYS A 256 -21.55 12.40 5.64
N ARG A 257 -21.44 13.55 4.96
CA ARG A 257 -20.28 13.91 4.16
C ARG A 257 -19.51 15.01 4.90
N PHE A 258 -18.20 14.86 4.97
CA PHE A 258 -17.31 15.83 5.60
C PHE A 258 -16.71 16.72 4.52
N ASP A 259 -16.90 18.03 4.67
CA ASP A 259 -16.37 19.04 3.74
C ASP A 259 -14.93 19.48 4.09
N SER A 260 -14.44 19.08 5.27
CA SER A 260 -13.07 19.32 5.70
C SER A 260 -12.27 18.01 5.64
N VAL A 261 -11.23 17.96 4.79
CA VAL A 261 -10.34 16.79 4.69
C VAL A 261 -9.65 16.48 6.03
N PRO A 262 -9.11 17.44 6.80
CA PRO A 262 -8.59 17.16 8.13
C PRO A 262 -9.63 16.55 9.09
N GLU A 263 -10.85 17.08 9.16
CA GLU A 263 -11.91 16.51 10.01
C GLU A 263 -12.27 15.08 9.56
N TRP A 264 -12.39 14.87 8.25
CA TRP A 264 -12.65 13.55 7.68
C TRP A 264 -11.57 12.54 8.05
N VAL A 265 -10.30 12.90 7.92
CA VAL A 265 -9.16 12.03 8.26
C VAL A 265 -9.18 11.66 9.75
N ASP A 266 -9.47 12.61 10.63
CA ASP A 266 -9.59 12.34 12.07
C ASP A 266 -10.69 11.33 12.37
N ARG A 267 -11.86 11.47 11.71
CA ARG A 267 -13.00 10.58 11.88
C ARG A 267 -12.77 9.20 11.27
N LEU A 268 -12.18 9.14 10.08
CA LEU A 268 -11.81 7.88 9.43
C LEU A 268 -10.82 7.09 10.28
N ASN A 269 -9.80 7.76 10.83
CA ASN A 269 -8.84 7.12 11.71
C ASN A 269 -9.43 6.75 13.09
N ALA A 270 -10.43 7.50 13.58
CA ALA A 270 -11.15 7.12 14.80
C ALA A 270 -11.97 5.85 14.59
N TRP A 271 -12.67 5.74 13.46
CA TRP A 271 -13.37 4.54 13.05
C TRP A 271 -12.41 3.35 12.87
N TYR A 272 -11.26 3.54 12.21
CA TYR A 272 -10.23 2.50 12.11
C TYR A 272 -9.84 1.94 13.49
N ARG A 273 -9.51 2.84 14.44
CA ARG A 273 -9.11 2.44 15.79
C ARG A 273 -10.22 1.69 16.53
N SER A 274 -11.49 2.08 16.35
CA SER A 274 -12.61 1.35 16.96
C SER A 274 -12.73 -0.06 16.38
N GLN A 275 -12.55 -0.24 15.06
CA GLN A 275 -12.58 -1.56 14.42
C GLN A 275 -11.44 -2.47 14.88
N VAL A 276 -10.22 -1.94 15.03
CA VAL A 276 -9.09 -2.71 15.59
C VAL A 276 -9.36 -3.10 17.04
N GLN A 277 -9.94 -2.20 17.84
CA GLN A 277 -10.29 -2.48 19.23
C GLN A 277 -11.38 -3.56 19.33
N GLU A 278 -12.42 -3.48 18.50
CA GLU A 278 -13.46 -4.50 18.42
C GLU A 278 -12.91 -5.87 18.05
N TRP A 279 -11.97 -5.93 17.09
CA TRP A 279 -11.27 -7.18 16.73
C TRP A 279 -10.50 -7.76 17.91
N ILE A 280 -9.84 -6.93 18.71
CA ILE A 280 -9.12 -7.38 19.91
C ILE A 280 -10.09 -7.95 20.95
N GLU A 281 -11.23 -7.29 21.16
CA GLU A 281 -12.24 -7.68 22.17
C GLU A 281 -13.07 -8.90 21.74
N ARG A 282 -13.32 -9.05 20.43
CA ARG A 282 -14.16 -10.09 19.83
C ARG A 282 -13.46 -10.70 18.61
N SER A 283 -12.34 -11.37 18.86
CA SER A 283 -11.43 -11.85 17.82
C SER A 283 -11.91 -13.09 17.06
N THR A 284 -13.00 -13.72 17.51
CA THR A 284 -13.64 -14.89 16.91
C THR A 284 -15.03 -14.55 16.37
N TRP A 285 -15.60 -15.46 15.59
CA TRP A 285 -17.00 -15.38 15.19
C TRP A 285 -17.95 -15.43 16.39
N SER A 286 -19.11 -14.77 16.24
CA SER A 286 -20.26 -14.96 17.12
C SER A 286 -20.80 -16.39 17.02
N GLU A 287 -21.59 -16.84 18.01
CA GLU A 287 -22.14 -18.21 18.05
C GLU A 287 -22.99 -18.58 16.82
N ASP A 288 -23.60 -17.59 16.17
CA ASP A 288 -24.39 -17.77 14.95
C ASP A 288 -23.59 -17.54 13.65
N HIS A 289 -22.28 -17.30 13.77
CA HIS A 289 -21.34 -17.00 12.69
C HIS A 289 -21.77 -15.82 11.79
N SER A 290 -22.55 -14.87 12.32
CA SER A 290 -23.04 -13.71 11.56
C SER A 290 -22.11 -12.49 11.64
N SER A 291 -21.25 -12.43 12.67
CA SER A 291 -20.35 -11.29 12.89
C SER A 291 -19.07 -11.66 13.64
N ARG A 292 -18.04 -10.80 13.55
CA ARG A 292 -16.79 -10.83 14.31
C ARG A 292 -16.32 -9.40 14.57
N GLY A 293 -15.44 -9.19 15.54
CA GLY A 293 -14.85 -7.87 15.77
C GLY A 293 -14.02 -7.40 14.57
N GLY A 294 -14.10 -6.10 14.24
CA GLY A 294 -13.37 -5.51 13.10
C GLY A 294 -13.89 -5.92 11.72
N ASN A 295 -15.09 -6.51 11.64
CA ASN A 295 -15.66 -7.02 10.40
C ASN A 295 -15.85 -5.93 9.32
N GLU A 296 -16.21 -4.70 9.71
CA GLU A 296 -16.39 -3.63 8.74
C GLU A 296 -15.05 -3.12 8.18
N LEU A 297 -13.98 -3.16 8.98
CA LEU A 297 -12.62 -2.89 8.48
C LEU A 297 -12.14 -3.98 7.52
N LEU A 298 -12.43 -5.26 7.81
CA LEU A 298 -12.11 -6.36 6.89
C LEU A 298 -12.85 -6.24 5.56
N LYS A 299 -14.11 -5.80 5.56
CA LYS A 299 -14.85 -5.48 4.33
C LYS A 299 -14.26 -4.28 3.60
N TYR A 300 -13.87 -3.23 4.32
CA TYR A 300 -13.35 -1.98 3.76
C TYR A 300 -12.08 -2.15 2.91
N VAL A 301 -11.33 -3.23 3.15
CA VAL A 301 -10.11 -3.57 2.41
C VAL A 301 -10.31 -4.64 1.33
N LEU A 302 -11.57 -5.01 1.02
CA LEU A 302 -11.87 -5.96 -0.05
C LEU A 302 -11.82 -5.28 -1.43
N PRO A 303 -11.36 -5.98 -2.50
CA PRO A 303 -11.25 -5.40 -3.84
C PRO A 303 -12.53 -4.84 -4.45
N ASP A 304 -13.69 -5.32 -4.02
CA ASP A 304 -15.00 -4.88 -4.49
C ASP A 304 -15.66 -3.84 -3.55
N TYR A 305 -14.99 -3.43 -2.48
CA TYR A 305 -15.48 -2.39 -1.59
C TYR A 305 -15.33 -1.01 -2.23
N THR A 306 -16.43 -0.25 -2.24
CA THR A 306 -16.49 1.07 -2.87
C THR A 306 -16.25 2.19 -1.88
N GLY A 307 -15.56 3.26 -2.29
CA GLY A 307 -15.22 4.36 -1.39
C GLY A 307 -14.18 4.00 -0.31
N SER A 308 -13.27 3.05 -0.63
CA SER A 308 -12.15 2.71 0.24
C SER A 308 -10.91 3.53 -0.11
N VAL A 309 -10.26 4.12 0.91
CA VAL A 309 -8.95 4.75 0.73
C VAL A 309 -7.82 3.74 0.56
N VAL A 310 -8.09 2.45 0.81
CA VAL A 310 -7.13 1.33 0.66
C VAL A 310 -7.23 0.73 -0.72
N MET A 311 -8.45 0.57 -1.26
CA MET A 311 -8.69 -0.09 -2.55
C MET A 311 -8.92 0.87 -3.71
N GLY A 312 -8.97 2.18 -3.45
CA GLY A 312 -9.05 3.21 -4.47
C GLY A 312 -7.87 3.15 -5.45
N ARG A 313 -8.11 3.53 -6.72
CA ARG A 313 -7.14 3.47 -7.81
C ARG A 313 -7.28 4.69 -8.71
N HIS A 314 -6.17 5.38 -8.96
CA HIS A 314 -6.13 6.52 -9.88
C HIS A 314 -5.82 6.09 -11.33
N LEU A 315 -6.39 4.96 -11.77
CA LEU A 315 -6.19 4.40 -13.10
C LEU A 315 -7.51 4.17 -13.81
N LEU A 316 -7.56 4.45 -15.11
CA LEU A 316 -8.63 4.02 -16.01
C LEU A 316 -8.60 2.51 -16.19
N SER A 317 -9.68 1.94 -16.74
CA SER A 317 -9.73 0.52 -17.14
C SER A 317 -8.58 0.11 -18.07
N SER A 318 -8.05 1.04 -18.88
CA SER A 318 -6.88 0.82 -19.73
C SER A 318 -5.56 0.64 -18.98
N GLY A 319 -5.52 1.00 -17.70
CA GLY A 319 -4.31 1.11 -16.87
C GLY A 319 -3.63 2.47 -16.95
N MET A 320 -4.11 3.39 -17.79
CA MET A 320 -3.56 4.75 -17.85
C MET A 320 -3.95 5.56 -16.60
N PRO A 321 -3.06 6.42 -16.09
CA PRO A 321 -3.38 7.30 -14.96
C PRO A 321 -4.51 8.27 -15.29
N THR A 322 -5.32 8.61 -14.28
CA THR A 322 -6.39 9.60 -14.41
C THR A 322 -6.33 10.65 -13.30
N PRO A 323 -6.52 11.94 -13.61
CA PRO A 323 -6.69 12.98 -12.60
C PRO A 323 -7.97 12.74 -11.77
N VAL A 324 -8.12 13.49 -10.68
CA VAL A 324 -9.36 13.48 -9.91
C VAL A 324 -10.44 14.33 -10.59
N PRO A 325 -11.73 14.02 -10.40
CA PRO A 325 -12.82 14.87 -10.84
C PRO A 325 -12.75 16.29 -10.23
N ASP A 326 -13.26 17.30 -10.93
CA ASP A 326 -13.17 18.71 -10.49
C ASP A 326 -13.82 18.98 -9.12
N GLU A 327 -14.92 18.29 -8.80
CA GLU A 327 -15.56 18.38 -7.48
C GLU A 327 -14.60 17.95 -6.36
N ILE A 328 -13.79 16.92 -6.61
CA ILE A 328 -12.80 16.41 -5.66
C ILE A 328 -11.60 17.33 -5.59
N ALA A 329 -11.09 17.81 -6.72
CA ALA A 329 -10.03 18.81 -6.74
C ALA A 329 -10.42 20.08 -5.97
N SER A 330 -11.69 20.51 -6.10
CA SER A 330 -12.23 21.68 -5.38
C SER A 330 -12.27 21.44 -3.88
N LEU A 331 -12.82 20.31 -3.43
CA LEU A 331 -12.87 19.95 -2.01
C LEU A 331 -11.47 19.85 -1.38
N LEU A 332 -10.50 19.28 -2.10
CA LEU A 332 -9.10 19.21 -1.68
C LEU A 332 -8.50 20.61 -1.54
N SER A 333 -8.69 21.46 -2.55
CA SER A 333 -8.22 22.86 -2.55
C SER A 333 -8.81 23.66 -1.37
N GLU A 334 -10.13 23.58 -1.16
CA GLU A 334 -10.84 24.24 -0.06
C GLU A 334 -10.37 23.76 1.32
N SER A 335 -9.94 22.50 1.41
CA SER A 335 -9.36 21.92 2.63
C SER A 335 -7.87 22.20 2.80
N GLY A 336 -7.25 22.99 1.93
CA GLY A 336 -5.82 23.30 1.99
C GLY A 336 -4.92 22.15 1.55
N ILE A 337 -5.43 21.22 0.74
CA ILE A 337 -4.69 20.08 0.19
C ILE A 337 -4.25 20.40 -1.23
N ARG A 338 -2.93 20.36 -1.43
CA ARG A 338 -2.24 20.57 -2.70
C ARG A 338 -2.00 19.27 -3.46
N ARG A 339 -1.84 18.15 -2.74
CA ARG A 339 -1.36 16.88 -3.31
C ARG A 339 -1.93 15.66 -2.60
N ILE A 340 -2.08 14.56 -3.34
CA ILE A 340 -2.30 13.22 -2.78
C ILE A 340 -1.11 12.34 -3.11
N ILE A 341 -0.61 11.56 -2.14
CA ILE A 341 0.43 10.54 -2.36
C ILE A 341 -0.13 9.17 -1.96
N ILE A 342 0.04 8.18 -2.84
CA ILE A 342 -0.54 6.83 -2.69
C ILE A 342 0.48 5.70 -2.92
N GLY A 343 0.18 4.54 -2.33
CA GLY A 343 0.76 3.22 -2.64
C GLY A 343 -0.22 2.34 -3.45
N HIS A 344 -0.31 1.04 -3.11
CA HIS A 344 -1.25 -0.01 -3.55
C HIS A 344 -1.34 -0.36 -5.04
N THR A 345 -1.24 0.64 -5.92
CA THR A 345 -1.49 0.51 -7.35
C THR A 345 -0.16 0.54 -8.07
N PRO A 346 0.46 -0.63 -8.34
CA PRO A 346 1.77 -0.66 -8.94
C PRO A 346 1.68 -0.07 -10.33
N HIS A 347 2.53 0.92 -10.60
CA HIS A 347 2.46 1.61 -11.87
C HIS A 347 3.84 1.90 -12.42
N GLY A 348 4.42 0.88 -13.02
CA GLY A 348 5.67 0.95 -13.78
C GLY A 348 6.93 0.99 -12.93
N ASN A 349 7.99 1.55 -13.51
CA ASN A 349 9.37 1.44 -12.99
C ASN A 349 9.80 2.53 -11.99
N CYS A 350 8.97 3.55 -11.78
CA CYS A 350 9.20 4.61 -10.81
C CYS A 350 7.86 5.30 -10.48
N PRO A 351 7.82 6.20 -9.46
CA PRO A 351 6.62 6.93 -9.12
C PRO A 351 5.98 7.64 -10.32
N THR A 352 4.65 7.69 -10.33
CA THR A 352 3.86 8.31 -11.40
C THR A 352 3.22 9.59 -10.89
N VAL A 353 3.54 10.71 -11.51
CA VAL A 353 2.85 11.98 -11.25
C VAL A 353 1.66 12.10 -12.18
N ILE A 354 0.51 12.48 -11.64
CA ILE A 354 -0.71 12.78 -12.38
C ILE A 354 -1.03 14.25 -12.13
N LYS A 355 -0.77 15.10 -13.11
CA LYS A 355 -1.07 16.53 -12.98
C LYS A 355 -2.56 16.81 -13.13
N GLN A 356 -3.13 17.54 -12.18
CA GLN A 356 -4.46 18.12 -12.32
C GLN A 356 -4.42 19.21 -13.38
N GLN A 357 -5.37 19.17 -14.32
CA GLN A 357 -5.54 20.24 -15.29
C GLN A 357 -6.18 21.46 -14.62
N LEU A 358 -5.58 22.63 -14.82
CA LEU A 358 -6.16 23.91 -14.44
C LEU A 358 -7.32 24.23 -15.38
N GLN A 359 -8.57 24.15 -14.92
CA GLN A 359 -9.64 24.84 -15.62
C GLN A 359 -9.48 26.36 -15.42
N ASN A 360 -9.48 27.09 -16.54
CA ASN A 360 -9.51 28.56 -16.60
C ASN A 360 -10.84 29.15 -16.08
N THR A 361 -11.31 28.72 -14.91
CA THR A 361 -12.41 29.37 -14.21
C THR A 361 -11.85 30.65 -13.57
N CYS A 362 -12.00 31.74 -14.32
CA CYS A 362 -11.83 33.15 -13.94
C CYS A 362 -10.84 33.40 -12.79
N ALA A 363 -9.56 33.52 -13.13
CA ALA A 363 -8.48 33.98 -12.24
C ALA A 363 -8.71 35.35 -11.57
N ALA A 364 -9.83 36.02 -11.83
CA ALA A 364 -10.15 37.35 -11.32
C ALA A 364 -10.76 37.37 -9.90
N ASP A 365 -11.32 36.25 -9.42
CA ASP A 365 -12.01 36.20 -8.11
C ASP A 365 -11.33 35.29 -7.06
N ARG A 366 -10.19 34.67 -7.38
CA ARG A 366 -9.47 33.83 -6.40
C ARG A 366 -8.64 34.73 -5.48
N ALA A 367 -8.91 34.67 -4.18
CA ALA A 367 -8.06 35.29 -3.17
C ALA A 367 -6.62 34.76 -3.28
N GLU A 368 -5.62 35.62 -3.11
CA GLU A 368 -4.18 35.30 -3.23
C GLU A 368 -3.68 34.15 -2.32
N ASN A 369 -4.53 33.64 -1.41
CA ASN A 369 -4.18 32.65 -0.39
C ASN A 369 -4.88 31.28 -0.55
N THR A 370 -5.59 31.03 -1.65
CA THR A 370 -6.26 29.72 -1.82
C THR A 370 -5.27 28.67 -2.31
N VAL A 371 -5.08 27.60 -1.52
CA VAL A 371 -4.30 26.43 -1.94
C VAL A 371 -5.01 25.77 -3.11
N GLN A 372 -4.26 25.49 -4.17
CA GLN A 372 -4.79 24.77 -5.31
C GLN A 372 -4.31 23.32 -5.28
N PHE A 373 -5.23 22.38 -5.55
CA PHE A 373 -4.89 20.99 -5.80
C PHE A 373 -4.16 20.85 -7.14
N GLU A 374 -2.99 20.20 -7.12
CA GLU A 374 -2.06 20.17 -8.25
C GLU A 374 -1.84 18.78 -8.83
N ASP A 375 -1.74 17.75 -8.00
CA ASP A 375 -1.45 16.40 -8.50
C ASP A 375 -1.70 15.25 -7.51
N VAL A 376 -1.69 14.06 -8.08
CA VAL A 376 -1.59 12.78 -7.38
C VAL A 376 -0.26 12.14 -7.73
N ILE A 377 0.45 11.57 -6.74
CA ILE A 377 1.69 10.82 -6.96
C ILE A 377 1.47 9.37 -6.53
N MET A 378 1.59 8.45 -7.48
CA MET A 378 1.51 7.01 -7.24
C MET A 378 2.91 6.45 -7.03
N CYS A 379 3.17 5.85 -5.87
CA CYS A 379 4.53 5.47 -5.45
C CYS A 379 4.75 3.96 -5.33
N ASP A 380 3.72 3.15 -5.56
CA ASP A 380 3.89 1.70 -5.63
C ASP A 380 4.64 1.30 -6.91
N THR A 381 5.80 0.66 -6.73
CA THR A 381 6.68 0.15 -7.78
C THR A 381 6.83 -1.37 -7.71
N SER A 382 5.84 -2.11 -7.20
CA SER A 382 5.89 -3.56 -6.98
C SER A 382 6.09 -4.43 -8.23
N TYR A 383 6.07 -3.83 -9.42
CA TYR A 383 6.25 -4.50 -10.71
C TYR A 383 7.15 -3.69 -11.64
N SER A 384 8.16 -3.01 -11.09
CA SER A 384 9.11 -2.22 -11.86
C SER A 384 10.00 -3.04 -12.78
N ASP A 385 10.23 -4.33 -12.46
CA ASP A 385 10.98 -5.27 -13.28
C ASP A 385 10.39 -6.68 -13.17
N SER A 386 9.44 -7.01 -14.05
CA SER A 386 8.79 -8.34 -14.06
C SER A 386 9.73 -9.49 -14.44
N THR A 387 10.98 -9.20 -14.84
CA THR A 387 11.98 -10.25 -15.12
C THR A 387 12.77 -10.64 -13.88
N ALA A 388 12.78 -9.79 -12.85
CA ALA A 388 13.40 -10.07 -11.57
C ALA A 388 12.55 -11.03 -10.72
N PRO A 389 13.15 -11.90 -9.89
CA PRO A 389 12.41 -12.82 -9.03
C PRO A 389 11.42 -12.14 -8.08
N ASP A 390 11.71 -10.90 -7.68
CA ASP A 390 10.89 -10.09 -6.77
C ASP A 390 9.98 -9.09 -7.49
N ASN A 391 9.95 -9.13 -8.83
CA ASN A 391 9.29 -8.17 -9.73
C ASN A 391 9.79 -6.72 -9.64
N ARG A 392 10.92 -6.46 -8.97
CA ARG A 392 11.45 -5.10 -8.77
C ARG A 392 12.86 -4.90 -9.28
N GLY A 393 13.71 -5.92 -9.17
CA GLY A 393 15.09 -5.86 -9.61
C GLY A 393 15.88 -4.78 -8.87
N SER A 394 16.57 -3.93 -9.64
CA SER A 394 17.35 -2.81 -9.08
C SER A 394 16.54 -1.54 -8.87
N ALA A 395 15.33 -1.47 -9.42
CA ALA A 395 14.54 -0.26 -9.42
C ALA A 395 14.09 0.13 -8.00
N ALA A 396 14.34 1.39 -7.66
CA ALA A 396 13.95 1.96 -6.38
C ALA A 396 13.91 3.48 -6.51
N SER A 397 12.94 4.12 -5.86
CA SER A 397 12.83 5.58 -5.81
C SER A 397 12.63 6.05 -4.38
N GLU A 398 13.37 7.08 -4.00
CA GLU A 398 13.05 7.90 -2.83
C GLU A 398 12.05 8.99 -3.27
N VAL A 399 11.01 9.19 -2.45
CA VAL A 399 10.10 10.34 -2.54
C VAL A 399 10.19 11.09 -1.21
N VAL A 400 10.62 12.35 -1.27
CA VAL A 400 10.72 13.24 -0.10
C VAL A 400 9.87 14.47 -0.32
N ILE A 401 9.10 14.86 0.68
CA ILE A 401 8.48 16.18 0.75
C ILE A 401 9.38 17.09 1.57
N GLU A 402 9.86 18.16 0.97
CA GLU A 402 10.67 19.18 1.60
C GLU A 402 9.85 20.07 2.55
N ARG A 403 10.55 20.84 3.39
CA ARG A 403 9.90 21.69 4.42
C ARG A 403 8.95 22.74 3.84
N ASN A 404 9.16 23.14 2.60
CA ASN A 404 8.30 24.06 1.86
C ASN A 404 7.10 23.35 1.18
N GLY A 405 6.98 22.03 1.31
CA GLY A 405 5.95 21.21 0.67
C GLY A 405 6.26 20.77 -0.76
N HIS A 406 7.44 21.09 -1.31
CA HIS A 406 7.87 20.55 -2.61
C HIS A 406 8.17 19.06 -2.50
N VAL A 407 7.96 18.31 -3.58
CA VAL A 407 8.35 16.91 -3.66
C VAL A 407 9.62 16.75 -4.47
N LEU A 408 10.55 15.97 -3.95
CA LEU A 408 11.73 15.52 -4.67
C LEU A 408 11.63 14.02 -4.89
N VAL A 409 11.79 13.59 -6.14
CA VAL A 409 11.93 12.19 -6.50
C VAL A 409 13.35 11.96 -7.01
N ASN A 410 14.01 10.95 -6.46
CA ASN A 410 15.35 10.50 -6.86
C ASN A 410 15.35 8.98 -6.89
N GLY A 411 15.90 8.37 -7.94
CA GLY A 411 15.82 6.92 -8.07
C GLY A 411 16.72 6.31 -9.12
N VAL A 412 16.61 4.99 -9.18
CA VAL A 412 17.23 4.11 -10.17
C VAL A 412 16.11 3.31 -10.83
N LEU A 413 16.14 3.22 -12.16
CA LEU A 413 15.23 2.41 -12.97
C LEU A 413 15.73 0.95 -13.03
N GLU A 414 14.92 0.06 -13.61
CA GLU A 414 15.22 -1.37 -13.72
C GLU A 414 16.53 -1.66 -14.47
N ASP A 415 16.85 -0.80 -15.46
CA ASP A 415 18.05 -0.88 -16.29
C ASP A 415 19.29 -0.20 -15.67
N GLY A 416 19.17 0.34 -14.45
CA GLY A 416 20.24 0.99 -13.73
C GLY A 416 20.42 2.49 -13.99
N ARG A 417 19.69 3.07 -14.96
CA ARG A 417 19.70 4.53 -15.19
C ARG A 417 19.07 5.28 -14.03
N ARG A 418 19.57 6.47 -13.73
CA ARG A 418 19.07 7.32 -12.65
C ARG A 418 18.07 8.34 -13.13
N ILE A 419 17.12 8.62 -12.24
CA ILE A 419 16.10 9.66 -12.40
C ILE A 419 16.19 10.66 -11.25
N LYS A 420 15.91 11.93 -11.56
CA LYS A 420 15.72 12.97 -10.55
C LYS A 420 14.84 14.08 -11.07
N TYR A 421 13.78 14.40 -10.34
CA TYR A 421 12.87 15.47 -10.70
C TYR A 421 12.15 16.04 -9.47
N ASP A 422 11.72 17.29 -9.59
CA ASP A 422 10.79 17.95 -8.67
C ASP A 422 9.48 18.13 -9.45
N PRO A 423 8.38 17.42 -9.12
CA PRO A 423 7.10 17.58 -9.80
C PRO A 423 6.56 19.02 -9.74
N ASP A 424 6.96 19.81 -8.75
CA ASP A 424 6.52 21.19 -8.57
C ASP A 424 7.26 22.16 -9.52
N GLU A 425 8.48 21.83 -9.94
CA GLU A 425 9.29 22.68 -10.82
C GLU A 425 9.45 22.13 -12.25
N ASP A 426 9.34 20.81 -12.43
CA ASP A 426 9.51 20.16 -13.73
C ASP A 426 8.30 20.41 -14.63
N PRO A 427 8.46 21.06 -15.80
CA PRO A 427 7.33 21.44 -16.64
C PRO A 427 6.71 20.25 -17.39
N TRP A 428 7.40 19.12 -17.48
CA TRP A 428 7.01 17.99 -18.31
C TRP A 428 6.48 16.81 -17.50
N VAL A 429 7.08 16.48 -16.37
CA VAL A 429 6.71 15.28 -15.58
C VAL A 429 5.22 15.28 -15.22
N GLY A 430 4.57 14.15 -15.48
CA GLY A 430 3.15 13.92 -15.24
C GLY A 430 2.19 14.53 -16.27
N ARG A 431 2.71 15.12 -17.35
CA ARG A 431 1.88 15.67 -18.45
C ARG A 431 1.60 14.61 -19.51
N LEU A 432 0.38 14.63 -20.05
CA LEU A 432 -0.05 13.85 -21.20
C LEU A 432 0.34 14.56 -22.49
N LEU A 433 0.95 13.85 -23.43
CA LEU A 433 1.37 14.36 -24.73
C LEU A 433 0.31 14.11 -25.81
N GLU A 434 0.38 14.83 -26.94
CA GLU A 434 -0.58 14.66 -28.05
C GLU A 434 -0.54 13.25 -28.67
N ASP A 435 0.60 12.56 -28.62
CA ASP A 435 0.77 11.18 -29.09
C ASP A 435 0.16 10.12 -28.14
N GLY A 436 -0.40 10.56 -27.00
CA GLY A 436 -1.05 9.72 -26.00
C GLY A 436 -0.11 9.09 -24.98
N THR A 437 1.20 9.39 -25.02
CA THR A 437 2.14 9.01 -23.96
C THR A 437 2.14 10.03 -22.82
N VAL A 438 2.55 9.61 -21.62
CA VAL A 438 2.70 10.47 -20.44
C VAL A 438 4.17 10.56 -20.07
N VAL A 439 4.65 11.76 -19.72
CA VAL A 439 6.02 11.95 -19.24
C VAL A 439 6.16 11.40 -17.83
N LYS A 440 7.00 10.38 -17.67
CA LYS A 440 7.17 9.64 -16.42
C LYS A 440 8.17 10.31 -15.48
N ALA A 441 9.39 10.50 -15.97
CA ALA A 441 10.53 10.88 -15.15
C ALA A 441 11.60 11.53 -16.00
N ARG A 442 12.38 12.42 -15.39
CA ARG A 442 13.56 13.03 -15.97
C ARG A 442 14.81 12.20 -15.66
N LEU A 443 15.60 11.89 -16.69
CA LEU A 443 16.87 11.14 -16.55
C LEU A 443 18.00 12.08 -16.11
N THR A 444 18.96 11.56 -15.36
CA THR A 444 20.18 12.30 -14.96
C THR A 444 21.47 11.78 -15.58
N ASP A 445 21.45 10.57 -16.14
CA ASP A 445 22.65 9.86 -16.57
C ASP A 445 22.98 10.02 -18.06
N ASP A 446 22.25 10.88 -18.77
CA ASP A 446 22.56 11.14 -20.18
C ASP A 446 23.88 11.89 -20.30
N GLU A 447 24.89 11.22 -20.88
CA GLU A 447 26.13 11.83 -21.38
C GLU A 447 25.89 12.72 -22.61
N GLY A 448 24.64 12.84 -23.07
CA GLY A 448 24.23 13.72 -24.15
C GLY A 448 24.19 15.21 -23.74
N GLU A 449 24.28 16.11 -24.73
CA GLU A 449 24.20 17.55 -24.49
C GLU A 449 22.78 18.03 -24.09
N GLU A 450 21.74 17.22 -24.34
CA GLU A 450 20.34 17.57 -24.09
C GLU A 450 19.69 16.66 -23.03
N VAL A 451 18.87 17.25 -22.17
CA VAL A 451 18.10 16.53 -21.13
C VAL A 451 17.05 15.63 -21.77
N SER A 452 16.96 14.39 -21.31
CA SER A 452 15.94 13.42 -21.72
C SER A 452 14.97 13.04 -20.61
N TYR A 453 13.79 12.58 -21.04
CA TYR A 453 12.71 12.09 -20.20
C TYR A 453 12.30 10.71 -20.65
N VAL A 454 11.92 9.87 -19.70
CA VAL A 454 11.18 8.64 -19.97
C VAL A 454 9.71 9.02 -20.15
N VAL A 455 9.09 8.59 -21.24
CA VAL A 455 7.64 8.63 -21.45
C VAL A 455 7.09 7.21 -21.48
N PHE A 456 5.82 7.05 -21.13
CA PHE A 456 5.19 5.73 -21.14
C PHE A 456 3.75 5.75 -21.65
N ARG A 457 3.29 4.57 -22.04
CA ARG A 457 1.87 4.27 -22.28
C ARG A 457 1.54 2.90 -21.71
N VAL A 458 0.29 2.75 -21.28
CA VAL A 458 -0.25 1.47 -20.79
C VAL A 458 -1.36 1.01 -21.74
N GLU A 459 -1.31 -0.26 -22.10
CA GLU A 459 -2.33 -0.94 -22.89
C GLU A 459 -2.80 -2.20 -22.16
N ASN A 460 -4.08 -2.55 -22.30
CA ASN A 460 -4.68 -3.75 -21.71
C ASN A 460 -4.43 -3.88 -20.19
N SER A 461 -4.45 -2.75 -19.47
CA SER A 461 -4.28 -2.63 -18.01
C SER A 461 -2.89 -2.94 -17.46
N PHE A 462 -2.07 -3.74 -18.15
CA PHE A 462 -0.79 -4.25 -17.60
C PHE A 462 0.39 -4.20 -18.58
N SER A 463 0.21 -3.78 -19.83
CA SER A 463 1.29 -3.74 -20.81
C SER A 463 1.87 -2.32 -20.90
N TYR A 464 3.07 -2.14 -20.34
CA TYR A 464 3.78 -0.86 -20.37
C TYR A 464 4.73 -0.79 -21.55
N THR A 465 4.73 0.35 -22.24
CA THR A 465 5.77 0.72 -23.20
C THR A 465 6.48 1.97 -22.70
N TYR A 466 7.81 1.97 -22.79
CA TYR A 466 8.66 3.10 -22.39
C TYR A 466 9.50 3.58 -23.56
N HIS A 467 9.66 4.89 -23.68
CA HIS A 467 10.50 5.53 -24.67
C HIS A 467 11.22 6.73 -24.07
N ASP A 468 12.42 7.01 -24.55
CA ASP A 468 13.14 8.23 -24.18
C ASP A 468 12.79 9.36 -25.16
N ARG A 469 12.62 10.57 -24.63
CA ARG A 469 12.34 11.79 -25.40
C ARG A 469 13.23 12.93 -24.92
N THR A 470 13.86 13.64 -25.85
CA THR A 470 14.55 14.90 -25.52
C THR A 470 13.56 16.05 -25.39
N ILE A 471 13.97 17.18 -24.79
CA ILE A 471 13.12 18.38 -24.70
C ILE A 471 12.65 18.85 -26.08
N ALA A 472 13.51 18.83 -27.09
CA ALA A 472 13.13 19.19 -28.46
C ALA A 472 11.98 18.31 -28.98
N GLN A 473 12.04 17.00 -28.75
CA GLN A 473 10.99 16.06 -29.16
C GLN A 473 9.69 16.28 -28.38
N LEU A 474 9.77 16.53 -27.06
CA LEU A 474 8.59 16.83 -26.25
C LEU A 474 7.87 18.10 -26.74
N ARG A 475 8.63 19.13 -27.14
CA ARG A 475 8.08 20.37 -27.71
C ARG A 475 7.44 20.15 -29.08
N GLU A 476 8.01 19.27 -29.90
CA GLU A 476 7.47 18.91 -31.21
C GLU A 476 6.15 18.14 -31.10
N ILE A 477 6.07 17.20 -30.16
CA ILE A 477 4.85 16.41 -29.92
C ILE A 477 3.75 17.30 -29.30
N GLY A 478 4.11 18.17 -28.36
CA GLY A 478 3.15 19.04 -27.68
C GLY A 478 2.41 18.36 -26.52
N LEU A 479 1.88 19.21 -25.62
CA LEU A 479 1.07 18.78 -24.49
C LEU A 479 -0.39 18.64 -24.93
N LYS A 480 -1.05 17.58 -24.48
CA LYS A 480 -2.50 17.42 -24.68
C LYS A 480 -3.25 18.30 -23.69
N ASN A 481 -4.05 19.22 -24.23
CA ASN A 481 -4.89 20.15 -23.47
C ASN A 481 -5.90 19.45 -22.57
#